data_AF-A0A934XWY0-F1
#
_entry.id   AF-A0A934XWY0-F1
#
_cell.length_a   1.000
_cell.length_b   1.000
_cell.length_c   1.000
_cell.angle_alpha   90.00
_cell.angle_beta   90.00
_cell.angle_gamma   90.00
#
_symmetry.space_group_name_H-M   'P 1'
#
loop_
_entity.id
_entity.type
_entity.pdbx_description
1 polymer ?
#
loop_
_entity_poly.entity_id
_entity_poly.type
_entity_poly.pdbx_seq_one_letter_code
_entity_poly.pdbx_strand_id
1 'polypeptide(L)'
;MRSEYDFSRGVRGKHAAAMQGGYTIIIHAADGATVTREVKPTQGAVVLDPDVLRYFPDSDSVNRALRTLIALFPKESVRDGRRTASAGRRP
;
A
#
# COMPACT_ATOMS: atom_id res chain seq x y z
N MET A 1 -36.10 -0.81 0.11
CA MET A 1 -35.10 -0.10 -0.73
C MET A 1 -35.85 0.72 -1.76
N ARG A 2 -35.40 1.94 -2.08
CA ARG A 2 -36.04 2.74 -3.12
C ARG A 2 -35.76 2.10 -4.48
N SER A 3 -36.72 2.18 -5.41
CA SER A 3 -36.62 1.56 -6.75
C SER A 3 -35.45 2.08 -7.59
N GLU A 4 -34.99 3.30 -7.31
CA GLU A 4 -33.82 3.92 -7.94
C GLU A 4 -32.48 3.22 -7.59
N TYR A 5 -32.44 2.44 -6.51
CA TYR A 5 -31.28 1.66 -6.10
C TYR A 5 -31.47 0.18 -6.45
N ASP A 6 -31.55 -0.14 -7.75
CA ASP A 6 -31.52 -1.52 -8.22
C ASP A 6 -30.06 -2.01 -8.36
N PHE A 7 -29.63 -2.84 -7.41
CA PHE A 7 -28.30 -3.45 -7.39
C PHE A 7 -28.24 -4.82 -8.06
N SER A 8 -29.30 -5.26 -8.77
CA SER A 8 -29.36 -6.58 -9.42
C SER A 8 -28.23 -6.82 -10.43
N ARG A 9 -27.66 -5.75 -10.99
CA ARG A 9 -26.51 -5.78 -11.93
C ARG A 9 -25.15 -5.51 -11.26
N GLY A 10 -25.11 -5.45 -9.93
CA GLY A 10 -23.90 -5.16 -9.17
C GLY A 10 -22.89 -6.31 -9.23
N VAL A 11 -21.64 -6.00 -9.60
CA VAL A 11 -20.52 -6.94 -9.55
C VAL A 11 -19.62 -6.58 -8.37
N ARG A 12 -19.53 -7.48 -7.38
CA ARG A 12 -18.66 -7.28 -6.21
C ARG A 12 -17.21 -7.17 -6.65
N GLY A 13 -16.50 -6.14 -6.17
CA GLY A 13 -15.07 -5.94 -6.44
C GLY A 13 -14.73 -5.21 -7.74
N LYS A 14 -15.70 -4.84 -8.60
CA LYS A 14 -15.46 -4.14 -9.88
C LYS A 14 -14.57 -2.88 -9.77
N HIS A 15 -14.67 -2.17 -8.65
CA HIS A 15 -13.97 -0.90 -8.42
C HIS A 15 -12.81 -1.02 -7.41
N ALA A 16 -12.47 -2.23 -6.96
CA ALA A 16 -11.48 -2.43 -5.91
C ALA A 16 -10.07 -1.93 -6.31
N ALA A 17 -9.61 -2.30 -7.50
CA ALA A 17 -8.30 -1.88 -8.00
C ALA A 17 -8.21 -0.34 -8.15
N ALA A 18 -9.28 0.31 -8.65
CA ALA A 18 -9.31 1.75 -8.83
C ALA A 18 -9.21 2.53 -7.50
N MET A 19 -9.65 1.94 -6.38
CA MET A 19 -9.60 2.58 -5.06
C MET A 19 -8.24 2.42 -4.35
N GLN A 20 -7.32 1.61 -4.87
CA GLN A 20 -5.99 1.42 -4.26
C GLN A 20 -5.09 2.66 -4.39
N GLY A 21 -5.34 3.53 -5.37
CA GLY A 21 -4.57 4.78 -5.57
C GLY A 21 -4.95 5.93 -4.63
N GLY A 22 -5.96 5.73 -3.78
CA GLY A 22 -6.60 6.80 -3.02
C GLY A 22 -7.71 7.50 -3.82
N TYR A 23 -8.63 8.12 -3.10
CA TYR A 23 -9.82 8.75 -3.67
C TYR A 23 -10.28 9.92 -2.81
N THR A 24 -11.02 10.84 -3.43
CA THR A 24 -11.63 11.98 -2.75
C THR A 24 -13.09 11.66 -2.46
N ILE A 25 -13.48 11.75 -1.19
CA ILE A 25 -14.89 11.70 -0.76
C ILE A 25 -15.39 13.12 -0.67
N ILE A 26 -16.52 13.41 -1.33
CA ILE A 26 -17.25 14.67 -1.19
C ILE A 26 -18.53 14.37 -0.43
N ILE A 27 -18.66 14.94 0.76
CA ILE A 27 -19.84 14.77 1.63
C ILE A 27 -20.68 16.02 1.50
N HIS A 28 -21.90 15.90 1.00
CA HIS A 28 -22.88 16.98 1.01
C HIS A 28 -23.73 16.86 2.26
N ALA A 29 -23.63 17.84 3.15
CA ALA A 29 -24.43 17.92 4.36
C ALA A 29 -25.81 18.51 4.05
N ALA A 30 -26.79 18.20 4.92
CA ALA A 30 -28.18 18.64 4.77
C ALA A 30 -28.36 20.17 4.89
N ASP A 31 -27.39 20.86 5.49
CA ASP A 31 -27.32 22.31 5.61
C ASP A 31 -26.69 23.00 4.38
N GLY A 32 -26.33 22.23 3.35
CA GLY A 32 -25.69 22.72 2.13
C GLY A 32 -24.16 22.81 2.20
N ALA A 33 -23.54 22.52 3.34
CA ALA A 33 -22.10 22.47 3.45
C ALA A 33 -21.54 21.26 2.67
N THR A 34 -20.38 21.43 2.02
CA THR A 34 -19.69 20.35 1.33
C THR A 34 -18.34 20.10 1.99
N VAL A 35 -18.10 18.88 2.47
CA VAL A 35 -16.84 18.48 3.09
C VAL A 35 -16.10 17.55 2.16
N THR A 36 -14.96 18.02 1.64
CA THR A 36 -14.04 17.24 0.82
C THR A 36 -13.02 16.56 1.73
N ARG A 37 -12.92 15.23 1.65
CA ARG A 37 -11.97 14.43 2.41
C ARG A 37 -11.18 13.53 1.50
N GLU A 38 -9.86 13.70 1.53
CA GLU A 38 -8.95 12.85 0.78
C GLU A 38 -8.66 11.57 1.57
N VAL A 39 -8.93 10.42 0.96
CA VAL A 39 -8.63 9.09 1.50
C VAL A 39 -7.54 8.50 0.63
N LYS A 40 -6.29 8.79 0.98
CA LYS A 40 -5.12 8.12 0.43
C LYS A 40 -4.74 6.96 1.34
N PRO A 41 -4.35 5.80 0.81
CA PRO A 41 -3.66 4.80 1.62
C PRO A 41 -2.45 5.47 2.27
N THR A 42 -2.26 5.22 3.56
CA THR A 42 -1.08 5.69 4.30
C THR A 42 0.18 5.27 3.55
N GLN A 43 1.20 6.13 3.48
CA GLN A 43 2.46 5.81 2.83
C GLN A 43 3.01 4.48 3.36
N GLY A 44 3.27 3.53 2.45
CA GLY A 44 3.72 2.17 2.79
C GLY A 44 2.61 1.13 2.99
N ALA A 45 1.33 1.51 2.84
CA ALA A 45 0.24 0.54 2.81
C ALA A 45 0.24 -0.25 1.49
N VAL A 46 0.23 -1.58 1.60
CA VAL A 46 0.15 -2.52 0.48
C VAL A 46 -1.13 -3.34 0.63
N VAL A 47 -1.92 -3.43 -0.43
CA VAL A 47 -3.11 -4.27 -0.45
C VAL A 47 -2.69 -5.66 -0.92
N LEU A 48 -3.01 -6.69 -0.11
CA LEU A 48 -2.78 -8.08 -0.48
C LEU A 48 -3.91 -8.59 -1.36
N ASP A 49 -3.56 -9.45 -2.31
CA ASP A 49 -4.56 -10.15 -3.12
C ASP A 49 -5.36 -11.17 -2.28
N PRO A 50 -6.61 -11.50 -2.66
CA PRO A 50 -7.50 -12.36 -1.87
C PRO A 50 -7.01 -13.81 -1.70
N ASP A 51 -6.08 -14.28 -2.52
CA ASP A 51 -5.40 -15.56 -2.39
C ASP A 51 -4.25 -15.50 -1.38
N VAL A 52 -3.45 -14.43 -1.40
CA VAL A 52 -2.37 -14.19 -0.43
C VAL A 52 -2.92 -13.98 0.98
N LEU A 53 -4.02 -13.23 1.11
CA LEU A 53 -4.66 -12.94 2.40
C LEU A 53 -5.16 -14.21 3.13
N ARG A 54 -5.37 -15.33 2.42
CA ARG A 54 -5.76 -16.62 3.02
C ARG A 54 -4.65 -17.23 3.85
N TYR A 55 -3.39 -16.88 3.55
CA TYR A 55 -2.20 -17.37 4.23
C TYR A 55 -1.69 -16.39 5.29
N PHE A 56 -1.99 -15.09 5.13
CA PHE A 56 -1.52 -14.03 6.01
C PHE A 56 -2.70 -13.29 6.67
N PRO A 57 -3.07 -13.65 7.91
CA PRO A 57 -4.22 -13.04 8.59
C PRO A 57 -3.98 -11.59 9.01
N ASP A 58 -2.72 -11.16 9.16
CA ASP A 58 -2.33 -9.83 9.62
C ASP A 58 -0.99 -9.35 9.02
N SER A 59 -0.68 -8.07 9.23
CA SER A 59 0.56 -7.45 8.76
C SER A 59 1.82 -7.97 9.44
N ASP A 60 1.72 -8.48 10.68
CA ASP A 60 2.87 -8.97 11.43
C ASP A 60 3.39 -10.29 10.83
N SER A 61 2.47 -11.17 10.43
CA SER A 61 2.76 -12.41 9.71
C SER A 61 3.45 -12.15 8.37
N VAL A 62 2.92 -11.20 7.58
CA VAL A 62 3.54 -10.78 6.30
C VAL A 62 4.95 -10.27 6.53
N ASN A 63 5.11 -9.32 7.44
CA ASN A 63 6.40 -8.69 7.70
C ASN A 63 7.43 -9.66 8.24
N ARG A 64 7.02 -10.64 9.06
CA ARG A 64 7.91 -11.71 9.51
C ARG A 64 8.42 -12.53 8.33
N ALA A 65 7.54 -12.98 7.45
CA ALA A 65 7.92 -13.76 6.27
C ALA A 65 8.86 -12.99 5.34
N LEU A 66 8.54 -11.72 5.03
CA LEU A 66 9.38 -10.87 4.20
C LEU A 66 10.75 -10.61 4.83
N ARG A 67 10.82 -10.39 6.15
CA ARG A 67 12.10 -10.23 6.86
C ARG A 67 12.95 -11.51 6.83
N THR A 68 12.32 -12.69 6.96
CA THR A 68 13.03 -13.96 6.79
C THR A 68 13.60 -14.08 5.38
N LEU A 69 12.85 -13.70 4.35
CA LEU A 69 13.34 -13.70 2.97
C LEU A 69 14.51 -12.72 2.76
N ILE A 70 14.43 -11.51 3.33
CA ILE A 70 15.52 -10.53 3.30
C ILE A 70 16.78 -11.06 4.01
N ALA A 71 16.61 -11.79 5.12
CA ALA A 71 17.73 -12.39 5.85
C ALA A 71 18.37 -13.57 5.09
N LEU A 72 17.57 -14.38 4.40
CA LEU A 72 18.04 -15.52 3.60
C LEU A 72 18.70 -15.08 2.29
N PHE A 73 18.20 -14.00 1.70
CA PHE A 73 18.73 -13.40 0.48
C PHE A 73 19.00 -11.91 0.73
N PRO A 74 20.05 -11.57 1.47
CA PRO A 74 20.46 -10.19 1.60
C PRO A 74 20.74 -9.68 0.18
N LYS A 75 19.96 -8.69 -0.28
CA LYS A 75 20.31 -7.96 -1.49
C LYS A 75 21.73 -7.46 -1.27
N GLU A 76 22.66 -7.77 -2.17
CA GLU A 76 23.96 -7.11 -2.23
C GLU A 76 23.67 -5.62 -2.12
N SER A 77 23.97 -5.06 -0.94
CA SER A 77 23.88 -3.64 -0.72
C SER A 77 24.69 -3.02 -1.82
N VAL A 78 24.03 -2.23 -2.67
CA VAL A 78 24.68 -1.35 -3.65
C VAL A 78 25.93 -0.81 -2.98
N ARG A 79 27.10 -1.21 -3.52
CA ARG A 79 28.43 -0.90 -2.99
C ARG A 79 28.42 0.50 -2.37
N ASP A 80 28.73 0.54 -1.08
CA ASP A 80 29.15 1.73 -0.35
C ASP A 80 30.31 2.37 -1.14
N GLY A 81 29.97 3.28 -2.06
CA GLY A 81 30.89 3.96 -2.97
C GLY A 81 31.80 4.99 -2.28
N ARG A 82 32.05 4.84 -0.98
CA ARG A 82 32.98 5.69 -0.22
C ARG A 82 33.86 4.82 0.66
N ARG A 83 34.88 4.21 0.06
CA ARG A 83 36.15 3.90 0.74
C ARG A 83 37.15 3.36 -0.27
N THR A 84 37.84 4.28 -0.97
CA THR A 84 39.29 4.25 -1.25
C THR A 84 39.66 5.48 -2.07
N ALA A 85 39.70 6.65 -1.44
CA ALA A 85 40.60 7.72 -1.89
C ALA A 85 41.83 7.68 -0.99
N SER A 86 42.83 6.94 -1.49
CA SER A 86 44.27 7.11 -1.28
C SER A 86 44.77 7.53 0.11
N ALA A 87 45.23 6.53 0.85
CA ALA A 87 46.42 6.68 1.68
C ALA A 87 47.61 7.02 0.76
N GLY A 88 47.95 8.30 0.65
CA GLY A 88 49.23 8.78 0.15
C GLY A 88 50.04 9.31 1.33
N ARG A 89 50.68 8.42 2.08
CA ARG A 89 51.68 8.77 3.10
C ARG A 89 53.08 8.53 2.52
N ARG A 90 53.84 9.64 2.46
CA ARG A 90 55.31 9.78 2.59
C ARG A 90 56.19 9.50 1.37
N PRO A 91 57.45 10.00 1.35
CA PRO A 91 58.29 10.54 2.44
C PRO A 91 58.13 12.04 2.74
#